data_AF-A0A8X6S3J2-F1
#
_entry.id   AF-A0A8X6S3J2-F1
#
_cell.length_a   1.000
_cell.length_b   1.000
_cell.length_c   1.000
_cell.angle_alpha   90.00
_cell.angle_beta   90.00
_cell.angle_gamma   90.00
#
_symmetry.space_group_name_H-M   'P 1'
#
loop_
_entity.id
_entity.type
_entity.pdbx_description
1 polymer ?
#
loop_
_entity_poly.entity_id
_entity_poly.type
_entity_poly.pdbx_seq_one_letter_code
_entity_poly.pdbx_strand_id
1 'polypeptide(L)' 'MLGRRIAARPRPPATVRDLEIALLEEWNSIPQILIDNLIASMANRHTAILLRLEQQDSKSYERDSDRNHHSNYH' A
#
# COMPACT_ATOMS: atom_id res chain seq x y z
N MET A 1 5.43 -10.04 8.19
CA MET A 1 6.26 -11.18 7.77
C MET A 1 5.77 -11.75 6.44
N LEU A 2 6.06 -11.07 5.32
CA LEU A 2 5.62 -11.46 3.96
C LEU A 2 6.80 -11.89 3.07
N GLY A 3 7.97 -12.14 3.66
CA GLY A 3 9.24 -12.19 2.92
C GLY A 3 9.80 -13.57 2.60
N ARG A 4 9.22 -14.68 3.07
CA ARG A 4 9.80 -16.02 2.86
C ARG A 4 8.75 -17.13 2.87
N ARG A 5 8.00 -17.29 1.77
CA ARG A 5 7.24 -18.53 1.48
C ARG A 5 7.45 -19.06 0.06
N ILE A 6 8.52 -18.66 -0.64
CA ILE A 6 8.95 -19.32 -1.89
C ILE A 6 9.71 -20.65 -1.58
N ALA A 7 9.95 -20.97 -0.31
CA ALA A 7 10.81 -22.10 0.09
C ALA A 7 10.05 -23.39 0.49
N ALA A 8 8.83 -23.62 0.00
CA ALA A 8 8.07 -24.83 0.38
C ALA A 8 7.88 -25.85 -0.75
N ARG A 9 8.17 -25.53 -2.01
CA ARG A 9 8.03 -26.53 -3.08
C ARG A 9 9.30 -27.36 -3.22
N PRO A 10 9.26 -28.69 -2.96
CA PRO A 10 10.40 -29.57 -3.16
C PRO A 10 10.73 -29.77 -4.65
N ARG A 11 9.80 -29.49 -5.57
CA ARG A 11 10.01 -29.57 -7.02
C ARG A 11 9.24 -28.48 -7.77
N PRO A 12 9.84 -27.83 -8.79
CA PRO A 12 9.11 -26.91 -9.67
C PRO A 12 8.07 -27.68 -10.51
N PRO A 13 6.91 -27.08 -10.81
CA PRO A 13 5.91 -27.71 -11.68
C PRO A 13 6.50 -27.93 -13.09
N ALA A 14 6.34 -29.15 -13.61
CA ALA A 14 6.94 -29.58 -14.88
C ALA A 14 5.99 -29.37 -16.07
N THR A 15 4.69 -29.24 -15.81
CA THR A 15 3.65 -29.02 -16.82
C THR A 15 2.74 -27.85 -16.44
N VAL A 16 1.97 -27.36 -17.42
CA VAL A 16 0.96 -26.31 -17.18
C VAL A 16 -0.09 -26.78 -16.17
N ARG A 17 -0.50 -28.05 -16.23
CA ARG A 17 -1.48 -28.61 -15.28
C ARG A 17 -0.93 -28.67 -13.86
N ASP A 18 0.34 -29.03 -13.70
CA ASP A 18 1.00 -29.01 -12.39
C ASP A 18 1.05 -27.59 -11.82
N LEU A 19 1.28 -26.59 -12.69
CA LEU A 19 1.29 -25.18 -12.32
C LEU A 19 -0.10 -24.69 -11.89
N GLU A 20 -1.17 -25.10 -12.57
CA GLU A 20 -2.54 -24.74 -12.18
C GLU A 20 -2.90 -25.27 -10.80
N ILE A 21 -2.64 -26.56 -10.55
CA ILE A 21 -2.88 -27.20 -9.25
C ILE A 21 -2.07 -26.48 -8.17
N ALA A 22 -0.80 -26.24 -8.47
CA ALA A 22 0.13 -25.54 -7.63
C ALA A 22 -0.36 -24.15 -7.18
N LEU A 23 -0.92 -23.37 -8.09
CA LEU A 23 -1.44 -22.04 -7.80
C LEU A 23 -2.70 -22.11 -6.94
N LEU A 24 -3.59 -23.07 -7.22
CA LEU A 24 -4.80 -23.28 -6.42
C LEU A 24 -4.47 -23.68 -4.98
N GLU A 25 -3.51 -24.59 -4.79
CA GLU A 25 -3.04 -24.99 -3.47
C GLU A 25 -2.41 -23.82 -2.71
N GLU A 26 -1.55 -23.05 -3.37
CA GLU A 26 -0.93 -21.87 -2.77
C GLU A 26 -1.98 -20.84 -2.36
N TRP A 27 -2.92 -20.53 -3.24
CA TRP A 27 -4.02 -19.61 -2.98
C TRP A 27 -4.85 -20.06 -1.77
N ASN A 28 -5.24 -21.34 -1.72
CA ASN A 28 -5.97 -21.91 -0.60
C ASN A 28 -5.18 -21.91 0.72
N SER A 29 -3.84 -21.83 0.66
CA SER A 29 -2.96 -21.82 1.82
C SER A 29 -2.67 -20.41 2.39
N ILE A 30 -3.22 -19.36 1.80
CA ILE A 30 -3.08 -17.98 2.28
C ILE A 30 -3.99 -17.78 3.49
N PRO A 31 -3.44 -17.50 4.69
CA PRO A 31 -4.26 -17.22 5.86
C PRO A 31 -5.11 -15.96 5.69
N GLN A 32 -6.40 -16.03 6.02
CA GLN A 32 -7.32 -14.90 5.92
C GLN A 32 -6.83 -13.65 6.68
N ILE A 33 -6.18 -13.84 7.83
CA ILE A 33 -5.60 -12.74 8.61
C ILE A 33 -4.56 -11.92 7.83
N LEU A 34 -3.84 -12.52 6.87
CA LEU A 34 -2.92 -11.76 6.01
C LEU A 34 -3.67 -10.91 4.99
N ILE A 35 -4.80 -11.41 4.48
CA ILE A 35 -5.68 -10.67 3.57
C ILE A 35 -6.30 -9.49 4.32
N ASP A 36 -6.83 -9.74 5.51
CA ASP A 36 -7.47 -8.71 6.34
C ASP A 36 -6.47 -7.60 6.73
N ASN A 37 -5.26 -7.98 7.14
CA ASN A 37 -4.18 -7.03 7.43
C ASN A 37 -3.78 -6.21 6.20
N LEU A 38 -3.74 -6.83 5.02
CA LEU A 38 -3.44 -6.11 3.78
C LEU A 38 -4.51 -5.07 3.49
N ILE A 39 -5.79 -5.44 3.58
CA ILE A 39 -6.93 -4.52 3.38
C ILE A 39 -6.86 -3.35 4.37
N ALA A 40 -6.66 -3.64 5.66
CA ALA A 40 -6.53 -2.62 6.68
C ALA A 40 -5.35 -1.67 6.40
N SER A 41 -4.21 -2.20 5.96
CA SER A 41 -3.04 -1.39 5.60
C SER A 41 -3.29 -0.48 4.38
N MET A 42 -4.12 -0.93 3.42
CA MET A 42 -4.50 -0.12 2.27
C MET A 42 -5.40 1.04 2.69
N ALA A 43 -6.39 0.79 3.55
CA ALA A 43 -7.25 1.84 4.10
C ALA A 43 -6.43 2.88 4.88
N ASN A 44 -5.50 2.44 5.73
CA ASN A 44 -4.64 3.35 6.50
C ASN A 44 -3.73 4.20 5.59
N ARG A 45 -3.17 3.61 4.53
CA ARG A 45 -2.36 4.37 3.54
C ARG A 45 -3.21 5.38 2.79
N HIS A 46 -4.43 5.03 2.42
CA HIS A 46 -5.35 5.96 1.78
C HIS A 46 -5.66 7.16 2.68
N THR A 47 -6.01 6.92 3.95
CA THR A 47 -6.23 7.99 4.93
C THR A 47 -4.98 8.85 5.13
N ALA A 48 -3.80 8.24 5.22
CA ALA A 48 -2.54 8.98 5.35
C ALA A 48 -2.25 9.88 4.13
N ILE A 49 -2.62 9.45 2.92
CA ILE A 49 -2.50 10.26 1.70
C ILE A 49 -3.47 11.44 1.77
N LEU A 50 -4.74 11.22 2.11
CA LEU A 50 -5.72 12.30 2.22
C LEU A 50 -5.30 13.36 3.23
N LEU A 51 -4.91 12.95 4.45
CA LEU A 51 -4.42 13.85 5.49
C LEU A 51 -3.18 14.65 5.02
N ARG A 52 -2.31 14.02 4.23
CA ARG A 52 -1.13 14.70 3.70
C ARG A 52 -1.50 15.76 2.65
N LEU A 53 -2.49 15.49 1.81
CA LEU A 53 -2.98 16.46 0.83
C LEU A 53 -3.62 17.67 1.52
N GLU A 54 -4.46 17.44 2.54
CA GLU A 54 -5.08 18.51 3.34
C GLU A 54 -4.03 19.38 4.06
N GLN A 55 -2.95 18.77 4.57
CA GLN A 55 -1.84 19.50 5.17
C GLN A 55 -1.02 20.29 4.14
N GLN A 56 -0.94 19.85 2.89
CA GLN A 56 -0.26 20.58 1.82
C GLN A 56 -1.07 21.80 1.39
N ASP A 57 -2.39 21.65 1.25
CA ASP A 57 -3.29 22.74 0.92
C ASP A 57 -3.26 23.83 2.00
N SER A 58 -3.36 23.42 3.28
CA SER A 58 -3.27 24.35 4.43
C SER A 58 -1.96 25.15 4.45
N LYS A 59 -0.83 24.50 4.15
CA LYS A 59 0.50 25.15 4.08
C LYS A 59 0.71 26.00 2.82
N SER A 60 -0.06 25.79 1.75
CA SER A 60 -0.07 26.72 0.62
C SER A 60 -0.81 28.01 0.97
N TYR A 61 -1.96 27.92 1.64
CA TYR A 61 -2.73 29.10 2.05
C TYR A 61 -1.97 30.00 3.03
N GLU A 62 -1.24 29.43 3.99
CA GLU A 62 -0.38 30.19 4.90
C GLU A 62 0.77 30.90 4.16
N ARG A 63 1.47 30.19 3.26
CA ARG A 63 2.59 30.77 2.49
C ARG A 63 2.16 31.91 1.57
N ASP A 64 0.99 31.81 0.96
CA ASP A 64 0.46 32.86 0.09
C ASP A 64 -0.03 34.07 0.90
N SER A 65 -0.54 33.85 2.12
CA SER A 65 -0.90 34.93 3.05
C SER A 65 0.33 35.71 3.54
N ASP A 66 1.42 35.03 3.87
CA ASP A 66 2.69 35.65 4.30
C ASP A 66 3.33 36.49 3.19
N ARG A 67 3.30 35.98 1.94
CA ARG A 67 3.77 36.73 0.76
C ARG A 67 2.93 37.99 0.51
N ASN A 68 1.61 37.89 0.60
CA ASN A 68 0.72 39.02 0.41
C ASN A 68 0.89 40.08 1.52
N HIS A 69 1.16 39.67 2.76
CA HIS A 69 1.49 40.60 3.83
C HIS A 69 2.81 41.34 3.56
N HIS A 70 3.87 40.65 3.13
CA HIS A 70 5.16 41.31 2.84
C HIS A 70 5.10 42.28 1.65
N SER A 71 4.24 42.02 0.66
CA SER A 71 4.10 42.88 -0.53
C SER A 71 3.33 44.18 -0.25
N ASN A 72 2.59 44.29 0.85
CA ASN A 72 1.73 45.44 1.14
C ASN A 72 2.41 46.52 1.99
N TYR A 73 3.66 46.29 2.40
CA TYR A 73 4.45 47.22 3.23
C TYR A 73 5.71 47.76 2.50
N HIS A 74 5.80 47.58 1.18
CA HIS A 74 6.87 48.12 0.35
C HIS A 74 6.32 49.04 -0.74
#